data_AF-A0ABD0RZ11-F1
#
_entry.id   AF-A0ABD0RZ11-F1
#
_cell.length_a   1.000
_cell.length_b   1.000
_cell.length_c   1.000
_cell.angle_alpha   90.00
_cell.angle_beta   90.00
_cell.angle_gamma   90.00
#
_symmetry.space_group_name_H-M   'P 1'
#
loop_
_entity.id
_entity.type
_entity.pdbx_description
1 polymer ?
#
loop_
_entity_poly.entity_id
_entity_poly.type
_entity_poly.pdbx_seq_one_letter_code
_entity_poly.pdbx_strand_id
1 'polypeptide(L)' 'CIHGTCLPINSYSYSCRCHPGFAGVLCDEEEQLSPCQYIACKHGRCRVSGLGKAYCECNNGYTGQSCDR' A
#
# COMPACT_ATOMS: atom_id res chain seq x y z
N CYS A 1 -12.63 12.26 12.20
CA CYS A 1 -11.62 11.22 11.91
C CYS A 1 -12.12 9.92 12.52
N ILE A 2 -12.48 8.93 11.72
CA ILE A 2 -13.00 7.64 12.20
C ILE A 2 -11.85 6.76 12.68
N HIS A 3 -10.86 6.51 11.81
CA HIS A 3 -9.64 5.77 12.13
C HIS A 3 -8.38 6.65 12.07
N GLY A 4 -8.34 7.71 12.87
CA GLY A 4 -7.19 8.61 12.90
C GLY A 4 -7.21 9.64 14.01
N THR A 5 -6.13 10.40 14.11
CA THR A 5 -6.02 11.53 15.03
C THR A 5 -6.51 12.82 14.38
N CYS A 6 -7.40 13.55 15.06
CA CYS A 6 -7.81 14.89 14.61
C CYS A 6 -6.73 15.91 14.94
N LEU A 7 -6.27 16.65 13.93
CA LEU A 7 -5.27 17.69 14.03
C LEU A 7 -5.92 19.05 13.71
N PRO A 8 -5.98 19.99 14.67
CA PRO A 8 -6.45 21.33 14.38
C PRO A 8 -5.45 22.04 13.45
N ILE A 9 -5.95 22.67 12.38
CA ILE A 9 -5.14 23.51 11.50
C ILE A 9 -5.25 24.96 11.95
N ASN A 10 -6.48 25.41 12.25
CA ASN A 10 -6.79 26.70 12.82
C ASN A 10 -8.14 26.64 13.57
N SER A 11 -8.64 27.79 14.03
CA SER A 11 -9.88 27.87 14.82
C SER A 11 -11.15 27.40 14.10
N TYR A 12 -11.11 27.24 12.77
CA TYR A 12 -12.27 26.89 11.95
C TYR A 12 -12.07 25.62 11.11
N SER A 13 -10.85 25.08 11.04
CA SER A 13 -10.54 23.90 10.23
C SER A 13 -9.65 22.89 10.94
N TYR A 14 -9.85 21.63 10.57
CA TYR A 14 -9.10 20.49 11.07
C TYR A 14 -8.73 19.56 9.91
N SER A 15 -7.73 18.72 10.13
CA SER A 15 -7.35 17.61 9.26
C SER A 15 -7.28 16.33 10.06
N CYS A 16 -7.42 15.20 9.38
CA CYS A 16 -7.28 13.89 9.98
C CYS A 16 -5.94 13.27 9.58
N ARG A 17 -5.14 12.88 10.57
CA ARG A 17 -3.97 12.01 10.36
C ARG A 17 -4.42 10.57 10.55
N CYS A 18 -4.56 9.84 9.46
CA CYS A 18 -5.05 8.46 9.49
C CYS A 18 -4.05 7.50 10.14
N HIS A 19 -4.59 6.49 10.83
CA HIS A 19 -3.81 5.36 11.31
C HIS A 19 -3.37 4.48 10.13
N PRO A 20 -2.31 3.65 10.29
CA PRO A 20 -1.89 2.74 9.24
C PRO A 20 -3.03 1.84 8.77
N GLY A 21 -3.19 1.72 7.45
CA GLY A 21 -4.27 0.94 6.83
C GLY A 21 -5.60 1.70 6.63
N PHE A 22 -5.63 3.01 6.85
CA PHE A 22 -6.81 3.85 6.59
C PHE A 22 -6.46 5.11 5.80
N ALA A 23 -7.37 5.50 4.91
CA ALA A 23 -7.25 6.63 4.00
C ALA A 23 -8.56 7.44 3.94
N GLY A 24 -8.56 8.48 3.11
CA GLY A 24 -9.69 9.41 2.97
C GLY A 24 -9.61 10.60 3.93
N VAL A 25 -10.39 11.64 3.64
CA VAL A 25 -10.38 12.92 4.39
C VAL A 25 -10.78 12.70 5.85
N LEU A 26 -11.66 11.73 6.12
CA LEU A 26 -12.11 11.39 7.47
C LEU A 26 -11.48 10.11 8.01
N CYS A 27 -10.53 9.49 7.29
CA CYS A 27 -9.95 8.20 7.65
C CYS A 27 -11.00 7.10 7.79
N ASP A 28 -11.99 7.11 6.90
CA ASP A 28 -13.13 6.19 6.84
C ASP A 28 -12.98 5.16 5.71
N GLU A 29 -11.98 5.32 4.86
CA GLU A 29 -11.64 4.36 3.81
C GLU A 29 -10.56 3.41 4.34
N GLU A 30 -10.69 2.12 4.09
CA GLU A 30 -9.62 1.15 4.38
C GLU A 30 -8.57 1.28 3.28
N GLU A 31 -7.36 1.69 3.63
CA GLU A 31 -6.25 1.74 2.70
C GLU A 31 -5.89 0.30 2.35
N GLN A 32 -6.32 -0.13 1.17
CA GLN A 32 -5.95 -1.44 0.65
C GLN A 32 -4.46 -1.44 0.35
N LEU A 33 -3.70 -1.81 1.38
CA LEU A 33 -2.27 -2.07 1.29
C LEU A 33 -2.07 -3.09 0.18
N SER A 34 -1.49 -2.62 -0.93
CA SER A 34 -1.26 -3.52 -2.06
C SER A 34 -0.40 -4.67 -1.57
N PRO A 35 -0.73 -5.94 -1.89
CA PRO A 35 0.08 -7.07 -1.45
C PRO A 35 1.52 -6.99 -2.00
N CYS A 36 1.74 -6.12 -2.99
CA CYS A 36 3.04 -5.75 -3.52
C CYS A 36 3.97 -5.02 -2.54
N GLN A 37 3.45 -4.43 -1.47
CA GLN A 37 4.31 -3.79 -0.46
C GLN A 37 5.11 -4.80 0.36
N TYR A 38 4.63 -6.05 0.45
CA TYR A 38 5.24 -7.09 1.26
C TYR A 38 6.24 -7.95 0.48
N ILE A 39 6.38 -7.73 -0.83
CA ILE A 39 7.29 -8.49 -1.70
C ILE A 39 8.26 -7.54 -2.40
N ALA A 40 9.56 -7.82 -2.28
CA ALA A 40 10.61 -7.08 -2.96
C ALA A 40 11.14 -7.91 -4.14
N CYS A 41 10.86 -7.46 -5.36
CA CYS A 41 11.40 -8.07 -6.58
C CYS A 41 12.77 -7.44 -6.90
N LYS A 42 13.82 -8.25 -7.00
CA LYS A 42 15.19 -7.79 -7.31
C LYS A 42 15.30 -7.33 -8.77
N HIS A 43 14.98 -8.23 -9.70
CA HIS A 43 15.04 -7.97 -11.14
C HIS A 43 13.69 -8.22 -11.80
N GLY A 44 12.68 -7.47 -11.38
CA GLY A 44 11.33 -7.59 -11.88
C GLY A 44 10.41 -6.54 -11.28
N ARG A 45 9.11 -6.66 -11.57
CA ARG A 45 8.09 -5.79 -10.97
C ARG A 45 7.09 -6.63 -10.21
N CYS A 46 6.60 -6.11 -9.09
CA CYS A 46 5.48 -6.75 -8.42
C CYS A 46 4.19 -6.55 -9.22
N ARG A 47 3.45 -7.65 -9.38
CA ARG A 47 2.11 -7.69 -9.96
C ARG A 47 1.15 -8.36 -8.99
N VAL A 48 -0.10 -7.95 -9.03
CA VAL A 48 -1.18 -8.60 -8.28
C VAL A 48 -1.99 -9.45 -9.24
N SER A 49 -2.10 -10.74 -8.95
CA SER A 49 -2.93 -11.67 -9.72
C SER A 49 -4.41 -11.37 -9.54
N GLY A 50 -5.27 -11.89 -10.43
CA GLY A 50 -6.73 -11.72 -10.32
C GLY A 50 -7.35 -12.27 -9.03
N LEU A 51 -6.60 -13.07 -8.26
CA LEU A 51 -6.99 -13.58 -6.94
C LEU A 51 -6.51 -12.69 -5.77
N GLY A 52 -5.96 -11.51 -6.05
CA GLY A 52 -5.45 -10.60 -5.02
C GLY A 52 -4.09 -11.01 -4.43
N LYS A 53 -3.39 -11.98 -5.02
CA LYS A 53 -2.04 -12.39 -4.55
C LYS A 53 -0.95 -11.66 -5.31
N ALA A 54 0.01 -11.07 -4.59
CA ALA A 54 1.20 -10.47 -5.19
C ALA A 54 2.22 -11.52 -5.63
N TYR A 55 2.87 -11.29 -6.77
CA TYR A 55 3.97 -12.09 -7.31
C TYR A 55 4.94 -11.20 -8.09
N CYS A 56 6.17 -11.65 -8.27
CA CYS A 56 7.15 -10.93 -9.10
C CYS A 56 7.07 -11.38 -10.56
N GLU A 57 6.83 -10.42 -11.46
CA GLU A 57 7.01 -10.56 -12.90
C GLU A 57 8.49 -10.29 -13.21
N CYS A 58 9.26 -11.35 -13.48
CA CYS A 58 10.71 -11.25 -13.69
C CYS A 58 11.05 -10.72 -15.08
N ASN A 59 12.14 -9.96 -15.13
CA ASN A 59 12.74 -9.52 -16.39
C ASN A 59 13.37 -10.71 -17.14
N ASN A 60 13.57 -10.58 -18.45
CA ASN A 60 14.18 -11.64 -19.27
C ASN A 60 15.52 -12.10 -18.69
N GLY A 61 15.67 -13.42 -18.53
CA GLY A 61 16.87 -14.05 -17.97
C GLY A 61 16.87 -14.18 -16.44
N TYR A 62 15.88 -13.61 -15.73
CA TYR A 62 15.73 -13.75 -14.28
C TYR A 62 14.56 -14.65 -13.92
N THR A 63 14.70 -15.38 -12.81
CA THR A 63 13.82 -16.42 -12.31
C THR A 63 13.78 -16.44 -10.78
N GLY A 64 12.90 -17.27 -10.22
CA GLY A 64 12.68 -17.35 -8.78
C GLY A 64 11.58 -16.40 -8.28
N GLN A 65 11.12 -16.62 -7.05
CA GLN A 65 9.98 -15.90 -6.48
C GLN A 65 10.25 -14.39 -6.31
N SER A 66 11.51 -14.01 -6.11
CA SER A 66 11.97 -12.62 -5.98
C SER A 66 12.74 -12.12 -7.21
N CYS A 67 12.78 -12.87 -8.31
CA CYS A 67 13.59 -12.57 -9.50
C CYS A 67 15.08 -12.36 -9.15
N ASP A 68 15.60 -13.21 -8.28
CA ASP A 68 16.94 -13.16 -7.72
C ASP A 68 17.92 -14.14 -8.38
N ARG A 69 17.44 -15.02 -9.26
CA ARG A 69 18.24 -16.07 -9.93
C ARG A 69 18.26 -15.92 -11.43
#